data_AF-A0A954U1M7-F1
#
_entry.id   AF-A0A954U1M7-F1
#
_cell.length_a   1.000
_cell.length_b   1.000
_cell.length_c   1.000
_cell.angle_alpha   90.00
_cell.angle_beta   90.00
_cell.angle_gamma   90.00
#
_symmetry.space_group_name_H-M   'P 1'
#
loop_
_entity.id
_entity.type
_entity.pdbx_description
1 polymer ?
#
loop_
_entity_poly.entity_id
_entity_poly.type
_entity_poly.pdbx_seq_one_letter_code
_entity_poly.pdbx_strand_id
1 'polypeptide(L)' 'YQVTVNLESLQVTDNQGLSEAFTVDPARRDRMLKGQDDIATTLQHVDKILAYEQAHGIA' A
#
# COMPACT_ATOMS: atom_id res chain seq x y z
N TYR A 1 27.23 10.32 0.48
CA TYR A 1 26.66 9.18 -0.27
C TYR A 1 25.17 9.15 0.03
N GLN A 2 24.32 9.09 -0.99
CA GLN A 2 22.86 9.11 -0.85
C GLN A 2 22.24 8.11 -1.84
N VAL A 3 21.25 7.37 -1.36
CA VAL A 3 20.45 6.42 -2.16
C VAL A 3 19.00 6.89 -2.17
N THR A 4 18.38 6.89 -3.34
CA THR A 4 16.98 7.21 -3.57
C THR A 4 16.24 5.94 -3.98
N VAL A 5 15.23 5.56 -3.20
CA VAL A 5 14.35 4.43 -3.51
C VAL A 5 13.02 4.99 -4.00
N ASN A 6 12.73 4.80 -5.29
CA ASN A 6 11.48 5.23 -5.90
C ASN A 6 10.52 4.05 -6.00
N LEU A 7 9.45 4.10 -5.20
CA LEU A 7 8.41 3.06 -5.15
C LEU A 7 7.44 3.13 -6.35
N GLU A 8 7.28 4.30 -6.96
CA GLU A 8 6.44 4.47 -8.15
C GLU A 8 7.07 3.81 -9.36
N SER A 9 8.35 4.06 -9.62
CA SER A 9 9.10 3.47 -10.74
C SER A 9 9.77 2.14 -10.43
N LEU A 10 9.71 1.68 -9.17
CA LEU A 10 10.38 0.47 -8.70
C LEU A 10 11.88 0.45 -9.00
N GLN A 11 12.54 1.59 -8.75
CA GLN A 11 13.98 1.76 -8.94
C GLN A 11 14.70 2.23 -7.69
N VAL A 12 15.94 1.78 -7.54
CA VAL A 12 16.92 2.29 -6.58
C VAL A 12 18.01 2.99 -7.37
N THR A 13 18.29 4.25 -7.03
CA THR A 13 19.33 5.07 -7.66
C THR A 13 20.23 5.68 -6.60
N ASP A 14 21.48 6.02 -6.95
CA ASP A 14 22.38 6.76 -6.06
C ASP A 14 23.06 7.92 -6.77
N ASN A 15 23.87 8.69 -6.01
CA ASN A 15 24.63 9.82 -6.56
C ASN A 15 25.97 9.42 -7.20
N GLN A 16 26.21 8.12 -7.45
CA GLN A 16 27.43 7.56 -8.02
C GLN A 16 27.20 6.71 -9.29
N GLY A 17 25.95 6.59 -9.75
CA GLY A 17 25.59 5.92 -11.00
C GLY A 17 24.88 4.57 -10.83
N LEU A 18 24.53 4.16 -9.61
CA LEU A 18 23.66 3.01 -9.38
C LEU A 18 22.26 3.29 -9.96
N SER A 19 21.70 2.31 -10.68
CA SER A 19 20.33 2.35 -11.19
C SER A 19 19.82 0.92 -11.38
N GLU A 20 19.16 0.39 -10.35
CA GLU A 20 18.67 -0.99 -10.32
C GLU A 20 17.16 -1.04 -10.13
N ALA A 21 16.50 -1.99 -10.80
CA ALA A 21 15.09 -2.26 -10.58
C ALA A 21 14.90 -3.19 -9.39
N PHE A 22 13.79 -3.04 -8.67
CA PHE A 22 13.40 -3.96 -7.61
C PHE A 22 11.95 -4.42 -7.77
N THR A 23 11.57 -5.46 -7.03
CA THR A 23 10.20 -5.96 -7.03
C THR A 23 9.60 -5.89 -5.63
N VAL A 24 8.29 -5.71 -5.57
CA VAL A 24 7.50 -5.73 -4.36
C VAL A 24 6.11 -6.25 -4.71
N ASP A 25 5.44 -6.87 -3.75
CA ASP A 25 4.04 -7.28 -3.91
C ASP A 25 3.17 -6.08 -4.34
N PRO A 26 2.34 -6.21 -5.40
CA PRO A 26 1.51 -5.11 -5.90
C PRO A 26 0.58 -4.50 -4.86
N ALA A 27 -0.03 -5.33 -4.00
CA ALA A 27 -0.92 -4.83 -2.95
C ALA A 27 -0.14 -4.06 -1.89
N ARG A 28 1.06 -4.53 -1.52
CA ARG A 28 1.96 -3.80 -0.63
C ARG A 28 2.41 -2.46 -1.22
N ARG A 29 2.75 -2.41 -2.51
CA ARG A 29 3.07 -1.16 -3.22
C ARG A 29 1.92 -0.17 -3.14
N ASP A 30 0.71 -0.63 -3.45
CA ASP A 30 -0.49 0.21 -3.45
C ASP A 30 -0.76 0.80 -2.05
N ARG A 31 -0.67 -0.03 -0.99
CA ARG A 31 -0.81 0.44 0.39
C ARG A 31 0.23 1.50 0.75
N MET A 32 1.50 1.26 0.42
CA MET A 32 2.60 2.19 0.71
C MET A 32 2.47 3.50 -0.07
N LEU A 33 2.05 3.46 -1.34
CA LEU A 33 1.82 4.66 -2.16
C LEU A 33 0.62 5.48 -1.65
N LYS A 34 -0.44 4.81 -1.18
CA LYS A 34 -1.65 5.47 -0.66
C LYS A 34 -1.57 5.85 0.82
N GLY A 35 -0.48 5.47 1.51
CA GLY A 35 -0.34 5.67 2.96
C GLY A 35 -1.37 4.87 3.78
N GLN A 36 -1.86 3.75 3.25
CA GLN A 36 -2.87 2.93 3.92
C GLN A 36 -2.23 2.06 5.00
N ASP A 37 -2.81 2.12 6.19
CA ASP A 37 -2.63 1.13 7.25
C ASP A 37 -3.82 0.15 7.30
N ASP A 38 -3.83 -0.74 8.28
CA ASP A 38 -4.88 -1.75 8.44
C ASP A 38 -6.25 -1.13 8.76
N ILE A 39 -6.27 0.02 9.45
CA ILE A 39 -7.49 0.76 9.75
C ILE A 39 -8.06 1.37 8.47
N ALA A 40 -7.23 2.08 7.70
CA ALA A 40 -7.61 2.66 6.41
C ALA A 40 -8.11 1.59 5.44
N THR A 41 -7.49 0.40 5.45
CA THR A 41 -7.94 -0.76 4.66
C THR A 41 -9.33 -1.22 5.10
N THR A 42 -9.55 -1.34 6.42
CA THR A 42 -10.86 -1.73 6.99
C THR A 42 -11.95 -0.71 6.63
N LEU A 43 -11.62 0.59 6.66
CA LEU A 43 -12.56 1.67 6.34
C LEU A 43 -13.05 1.63 4.88
N GLN A 44 -12.31 1.01 3.96
CA GLN A 44 -12.76 0.82 2.56
C GLN A 44 -13.90 -0.19 2.43
N HIS A 45 -14.21 -0.92 3.50
CA HIS A 45 -15.21 -1.98 3.51
C HIS A 45 -16.39 -1.68 4.45
N VAL A 46 -16.51 -0.45 4.97
CA VAL A 46 -17.58 -0.05 5.90
C VAL A 46 -18.97 -0.47 5.41
N ASP A 47 -19.31 -0.21 4.15
CA ASP A 47 -20.64 -0.57 3.61
C ASP A 47 -20.87 -2.09 3.62
N LYS A 48 -19.83 -2.89 3.35
CA LYS A 48 -19.92 -4.36 3.36
C LYS A 48 -20.00 -4.90 4.79
N ILE A 49 -19.25 -4.28 5.71
CA ILE A 49 -19.28 -4.60 7.15
C ILE A 49 -20.69 -4.33 7.68
N LEU A 50 -21.23 -3.14 7.44
CA LEU A 50 -22.59 -2.77 7.86
C LEU A 50 -23.66 -3.71 7.28
N ALA A 51 -23.58 -4.04 6.00
CA ALA A 51 -24.52 -4.99 5.38
C ALA A 51 -24.45 -6.38 6.04
N TYR A 52 -23.25 -6.85 6.35
CA TYR A 52 -23.06 -8.12 7.06
C TYR A 52 -23.61 -8.05 8.49
N GLU A 53 -23.33 -6.98 9.23
CA GLU A 53 -23.78 -6.79 10.61
C GLU A 53 -25.31 -6.71 10.70
N GLN A 54 -25.96 -6.00 9.77
CA GLN A 54 -27.41 -5.93 9.64
C GLN A 54 -28.02 -7.30 9.34
N ALA A 55 -27.42 -8.07 8.42
CA ALA A 55 -27.90 -9.40 8.06
C ALA A 55 -27.81 -10.43 9.20
N HIS A 56 -26.91 -10.22 10.16
CA HIS A 56 -26.67 -11.14 11.28
C HIS A 56 -27.15 -10.59 12.64
N GLY A 57 -27.78 -9.42 12.69
CA GLY A 57 -28.30 -8.81 13.92
C GLY A 57 -27.22 -8.36 14.90
N ILE A 58 -26.04 -7.98 14.38
CA ILE A 58 -24.89 -7.52 15.17
C ILE A 58 -24.89 -5.98 15.29
N ALA A 59 -25.50 -5.29 14.32
CA ALA A 59 -25.67 -3.84 14.28
C ALA A 59 -26.94 -3.35 14.99
#